data_AF-A0A2E1KND3-F1
#
_entry.id   AF-A0A2E1KND3-F1
#
_cell.length_a   1.000
_cell.length_b   1.000
_cell.length_c   1.000
_cell.angle_alpha   90.00
_cell.angle_beta   90.00
_cell.angle_gamma   90.00
#
_symmetry.space_group_name_H-M   'P 1'
#
loop_
_entity.id
_entity.type
_entity.pdbx_description
1 polymer ?
#
loop_
_entity_poly.entity_id
_entity_poly.type
_entity_poly.pdbx_seq_one_letter_code
_entity_poly.pdbx_strand_id
1 'polypeptide(L)'
;MKQAIAGVTPAEIEETTVMEVWPSVARYRVGRILGRLFANDSGIYIFKIGNLIALLSIPIGLALYFFRLVPVIRVFRFTTPVHGSFYKLTNRGVHELHNEIHFGPGSRFVGSLAGTGGVAVAMALLCLKLSVLEEASLFPKGPVDWILSLVILFHLIAGVGLWATVVLNQSLQFVQGKVQRSVQLDRFNTIETEQQQGQEWFDAGDLVFLMDGKEQFRLLGISRPEAFKSTCMKAQMAYVGVHDALQHSGATA
;
A
#
# COMPACT_ATOMS: atom_id res chain seq x y z
N MET A 1 24.72 22.99 12.66
CA MET A 1 26.01 22.36 13.07
C MET A 1 26.36 21.29 12.04
N LYS A 2 27.63 21.21 11.64
CA LYS A 2 28.10 20.29 10.60
C LYS A 2 28.04 18.86 11.16
N GLN A 3 27.31 17.98 10.50
CA GLN A 3 27.13 16.58 10.90
C GLN A 3 28.49 15.91 11.11
N ALA A 4 28.72 15.33 12.29
CA ALA A 4 30.03 14.78 12.68
C ALA A 4 30.40 13.50 11.90
N ILE A 5 29.40 12.77 11.38
CA ILE A 5 29.57 11.52 10.64
C ILE A 5 28.56 11.52 9.47
N ALA A 6 29.07 11.46 8.23
CA ALA A 6 28.21 11.39 7.04
C ALA A 6 27.28 10.16 7.12
N GLY A 7 25.97 10.39 7.00
CA GLY A 7 24.95 9.32 7.02
C GLY A 7 24.37 8.98 8.40
N VAL A 8 24.89 9.57 9.50
CA VAL A 8 24.30 9.43 10.84
C VAL A 8 23.74 10.78 11.24
N THR A 9 22.44 11.01 11.05
CA THR A 9 21.83 12.29 11.45
C THR A 9 21.42 12.20 12.92
N PRO A 10 21.90 13.11 13.79
CA PRO A 10 21.48 13.15 15.19
C PRO A 10 19.95 13.25 15.26
N ALA A 11 19.33 12.46 16.13
CA ALA A 11 17.87 12.40 16.24
C ALA A 11 17.21 13.75 16.56
N GLU A 12 17.99 14.68 17.12
CA GLU A 12 17.60 16.05 17.43
C GLU A 12 17.40 16.93 16.18
N ILE A 13 18.17 16.67 15.11
CA ILE A 13 18.24 17.56 13.94
C ILE A 13 17.22 17.15 12.87
N GLU A 14 17.10 15.85 12.59
CA GLU A 14 16.26 15.37 11.50
C GLU A 14 15.68 13.98 11.82
N GLU A 15 14.42 13.78 11.41
CA GLU A 15 13.80 12.46 11.46
C GLU A 15 14.27 11.63 10.24
N THR A 16 14.97 10.53 10.50
CA THR A 16 15.52 9.66 9.47
C THR A 16 14.81 8.32 9.44
N THR A 17 14.62 7.80 8.23
CA THR A 17 14.07 6.45 8.01
C THR A 17 15.10 5.41 8.43
N VAL A 18 14.72 4.52 9.35
CA VAL A 18 15.52 3.35 9.74
C VAL A 18 15.15 2.16 8.86
N MET A 19 13.85 1.89 8.69
CA MET A 19 13.36 0.81 7.84
C MET A 19 11.91 1.02 7.42
N GLU A 20 11.55 0.39 6.30
CA GLU A 20 10.18 0.33 5.79
C GLU A 20 9.77 -1.12 5.59
N VAL A 21 8.54 -1.46 5.99
CA VAL A 21 7.99 -2.79 5.86
C VAL A 21 6.57 -2.72 5.34
N TRP A 22 6.27 -3.58 4.38
CA TRP A 22 4.93 -3.74 3.83
C TRP A 22 4.16 -4.82 4.59
N PRO A 23 2.85 -4.62 4.85
CA PRO A 23 2.03 -5.65 5.45
C PRO A 23 1.92 -6.88 4.52
N SER A 24 1.81 -8.07 5.08
CA SER A 24 1.39 -9.28 4.39
C SER A 24 -0.02 -9.14 3.82
N VAL A 25 -0.36 -9.94 2.80
CA VAL A 25 -1.75 -10.10 2.35
C VAL A 25 -2.66 -10.62 3.48
N ALA A 26 -2.09 -11.24 4.51
CA ALA A 26 -2.81 -11.68 5.71
C ALA A 26 -3.30 -10.52 6.61
N ARG A 27 -2.96 -9.26 6.30
CA ARG A 27 -3.63 -8.07 6.85
C ARG A 27 -5.13 -8.07 6.52
N TYR A 28 -5.49 -8.56 5.33
CA TYR A 28 -6.87 -8.62 4.86
C TYR A 28 -7.61 -9.86 5.38
N ARG A 29 -8.92 -9.74 5.60
CA ARG A 29 -9.77 -10.88 5.96
C ARG A 29 -9.70 -12.01 4.92
N VAL A 30 -9.76 -11.66 3.63
CA VAL A 30 -9.66 -12.64 2.53
C VAL A 30 -8.31 -13.36 2.57
N GLY A 31 -7.22 -12.63 2.79
CA GLY A 31 -5.89 -13.22 2.96
C GLY A 31 -5.86 -14.23 4.11
N ARG A 32 -6.44 -13.91 5.28
CA ARG A 32 -6.51 -14.86 6.40
C ARG A 32 -7.38 -16.08 6.11
N ILE A 33 -8.52 -15.91 5.44
CA ILE A 33 -9.36 -17.05 5.02
C ILE A 33 -8.56 -17.98 4.10
N LEU A 34 -7.87 -17.43 3.11
CA LEU A 34 -7.00 -18.20 2.22
C LEU A 34 -5.90 -18.94 2.99
N GLY A 35 -5.20 -18.26 3.90
CA GLY A 35 -4.17 -18.89 4.73
C GLY A 35 -4.70 -20.05 5.57
N ARG A 36 -5.94 -19.95 6.10
CA ARG A 36 -6.60 -21.07 6.79
C ARG A 36 -6.88 -22.25 5.87
N LEU A 37 -7.32 -21.99 4.64
CA LEU A 37 -7.56 -23.04 3.66
C LEU A 37 -6.26 -23.70 3.20
N PHE A 38 -5.20 -22.92 3.03
CA PHE A 38 -3.88 -23.41 2.60
C PHE A 38 -3.17 -24.22 3.68
N ALA A 39 -3.48 -23.98 4.96
CA ALA A 39 -2.98 -24.76 6.10
C ALA A 39 -3.58 -26.17 6.19
N ASN A 40 -4.48 -26.58 5.29
CA ASN A 40 -5.03 -27.92 5.29
C ASN A 40 -4.00 -28.95 4.79
N ASP A 41 -3.51 -29.76 5.73
CA ASP A 41 -2.48 -30.79 5.50
C ASP A 41 -3.03 -32.16 5.04
N SER A 42 -4.34 -32.28 4.81
CA SER A 42 -4.94 -33.53 4.33
C SER A 42 -4.47 -33.84 2.91
N GLY A 43 -3.87 -35.01 2.70
CA GLY A 43 -3.42 -35.48 1.40
C GLY A 43 -2.06 -36.16 1.45
N ILE A 44 -1.45 -36.39 0.29
CA ILE A 44 -0.17 -37.09 0.17
C ILE A 44 0.83 -36.19 -0.55
N TYR A 45 1.96 -35.91 0.12
CA TYR A 45 3.09 -35.15 -0.42
C TYR A 45 2.70 -33.77 -1.00
N ILE A 46 2.82 -33.56 -2.31
CA ILE A 46 2.45 -32.29 -2.97
C ILE A 46 0.94 -32.13 -3.17
N PHE A 47 0.17 -33.22 -3.17
CA PHE A 47 -1.27 -33.24 -3.39
C PHE A 47 -2.06 -33.04 -2.08
N LYS A 48 -1.55 -32.19 -1.19
CA LYS A 48 -2.32 -31.70 -0.04
C LYS A 48 -3.45 -30.83 -0.55
N ILE A 49 -4.63 -30.93 0.08
CA ILE A 49 -5.78 -30.08 -0.23
C ILE A 49 -5.39 -28.60 -0.15
N GLY A 50 -4.64 -28.21 0.88
CA GLY A 50 -4.14 -26.84 1.03
C GLY A 50 -3.30 -26.37 -0.15
N ASN A 51 -2.40 -27.22 -0.67
CA ASN A 51 -1.56 -26.90 -1.82
C ASN A 51 -2.36 -26.74 -3.12
N LEU A 52 -3.37 -27.60 -3.34
CA LEU A 52 -4.24 -27.50 -4.52
C LEU A 52 -5.09 -26.23 -4.47
N ILE A 53 -5.62 -25.89 -3.30
CA ILE A 53 -6.36 -24.63 -3.12
C ILE A 53 -5.42 -23.43 -3.31
N ALA A 54 -4.17 -23.50 -2.80
CA ALA A 54 -3.17 -22.46 -3.01
C ALA A 54 -2.85 -22.25 -4.50
N LEU A 55 -2.65 -23.34 -5.24
CA LEU A 55 -2.42 -23.32 -6.69
C LEU A 55 -3.60 -22.69 -7.44
N LEU A 56 -4.83 -23.10 -7.10
CA LEU A 56 -6.05 -22.55 -7.71
C LEU A 56 -6.27 -21.07 -7.35
N SER A 57 -5.79 -20.65 -6.18
CA SER A 57 -5.97 -19.29 -5.65
C SER A 57 -4.89 -18.31 -6.09
N ILE A 58 -3.93 -18.70 -6.94
CA ILE A 58 -2.88 -17.80 -7.46
C ILE A 58 -3.45 -16.47 -8.01
N PRO A 59 -4.51 -16.46 -8.86
CA PRO A 59 -5.07 -15.21 -9.36
C PRO A 59 -5.57 -14.29 -8.25
N ILE A 60 -6.18 -14.86 -7.21
CA ILE A 60 -6.70 -14.11 -6.05
C ILE A 60 -5.53 -13.58 -5.20
N GLY A 61 -4.50 -14.41 -4.98
CA GLY A 61 -3.29 -14.00 -4.27
C GLY A 61 -2.58 -12.83 -4.96
N LEU A 62 -2.45 -12.88 -6.29
CA LEU A 62 -1.90 -11.78 -7.09
C LEU A 62 -2.77 -10.52 -6.99
N ALA A 63 -4.09 -10.66 -7.09
CA ALA A 63 -5.01 -9.54 -6.94
C ALA A 63 -4.86 -8.86 -5.55
N LEU A 64 -4.75 -9.64 -4.46
CA LEU A 64 -4.50 -9.12 -3.12
C LEU A 64 -3.14 -8.45 -2.98
N TYR A 65 -2.10 -9.02 -3.61
CA TYR A 65 -0.77 -8.43 -3.64
C TYR A 65 -0.76 -7.07 -4.32
N PHE A 66 -1.41 -6.93 -5.48
CA PHE A 66 -1.53 -5.65 -6.16
C PHE A 66 -2.43 -4.70 -5.38
N PHE A 67 -3.55 -5.17 -4.85
CA PHE A 67 -4.44 -4.36 -4.01
C PHE A 67 -3.70 -3.70 -2.85
N ARG A 68 -2.75 -4.41 -2.22
CA ARG A 68 -1.86 -3.85 -1.20
C ARG A 68 -1.04 -2.66 -1.68
N LEU A 69 -0.59 -2.67 -2.93
CA LEU A 69 0.26 -1.62 -3.52
C LEU A 69 -0.55 -0.41 -4.02
N VAL A 70 -1.83 -0.62 -4.38
CA VAL A 70 -2.66 0.45 -4.95
C VAL A 70 -2.87 1.58 -3.92
N PRO A 71 -2.60 2.84 -4.28
CA PRO A 71 -2.85 3.98 -3.41
C PRO A 71 -4.35 4.19 -3.17
N VAL A 72 -4.66 4.76 -2.02
CA VAL A 72 -6.03 5.11 -1.63
C VAL A 72 -6.53 6.25 -2.51
N ILE A 73 -7.59 5.99 -3.26
CA ILE A 73 -8.26 7.00 -4.08
C ILE A 73 -9.23 7.76 -3.16
N ARG A 74 -8.87 8.96 -2.70
CA ARG A 74 -9.80 9.81 -1.93
C ARG A 74 -10.64 10.64 -2.89
N VAL A 75 -11.82 10.12 -3.24
CA VAL A 75 -12.80 10.88 -4.06
C VAL A 75 -13.73 11.73 -3.17
N PHE A 76 -13.93 11.40 -1.89
CA PHE A 76 -14.71 12.19 -0.92
C PHE A 76 -14.23 11.95 0.53
N ARG A 77 -14.75 12.73 1.50
CA ARG A 77 -14.36 12.78 2.93
C ARG A 77 -14.50 11.44 3.71
N PHE A 78 -15.00 10.38 3.08
CA PHE A 78 -15.23 9.07 3.69
C PHE A 78 -14.55 7.97 2.87
N THR A 79 -13.29 7.68 3.19
CA THR A 79 -12.65 6.40 2.86
C THR A 79 -11.76 6.01 4.03
N THR A 80 -12.12 4.93 4.73
CA THR A 80 -11.18 4.22 5.62
C THR A 80 -10.19 3.51 4.71
N PRO A 81 -8.89 3.82 4.76
CA PRO A 81 -7.97 3.24 3.82
C PRO A 81 -7.69 1.78 4.19
N VAL A 82 -8.32 0.87 3.44
CA VAL A 82 -8.14 -0.58 3.65
C VAL A 82 -6.82 -1.07 3.03
N HIS A 83 -6.25 -0.32 2.09
CA HIS A 83 -5.13 -0.69 1.23
C HIS A 83 -4.10 0.44 1.06
N GLY A 84 -2.98 0.16 0.37
CA GLY A 84 -1.95 1.16 0.09
C GLY A 84 -1.15 1.60 1.32
N SER A 85 -1.21 0.83 2.41
CA SER A 85 -0.47 1.10 3.64
C SER A 85 0.88 0.41 3.67
N PHE A 86 1.84 1.11 4.27
CA PHE A 86 3.13 0.56 4.66
C PHE A 86 3.53 1.11 6.02
N TYR A 87 4.48 0.46 6.67
CA TYR A 87 4.97 0.83 7.98
C TYR A 87 6.38 1.35 7.88
N LYS A 88 6.70 2.37 8.66
CA LYS A 88 8.01 3.00 8.68
C LYS A 88 8.49 3.13 10.12
N LEU A 89 9.68 2.63 10.38
CA LEU A 89 10.42 2.94 11.59
C LEU A 89 11.34 4.12 11.28
N THR A 90 11.30 5.13 12.14
CA THR A 90 12.25 6.24 12.14
C THR A 90 13.07 6.23 13.42
N ASN A 91 14.06 7.11 13.49
CA ASN A 91 14.79 7.40 14.72
C ASN A 91 13.94 8.10 15.80
N ARG A 92 12.65 8.36 15.57
CA ARG A 92 11.73 9.02 16.52
C ARG A 92 10.47 8.22 16.83
N GLY A 93 10.04 7.36 15.92
CA GLY A 93 8.80 6.61 16.13
C GLY A 93 8.54 5.53 15.09
N VAL A 94 7.43 4.85 15.29
CA VAL A 94 6.87 3.89 14.34
C VAL A 94 5.61 4.49 13.75
N HIS A 95 5.51 4.47 12.42
CA HIS A 95 4.45 5.12 11.67
C HIS A 95 3.73 4.13 10.77
N GLU A 96 2.41 4.23 10.72
CA GLU A 96 1.59 3.68 9.64
C GLU A 96 1.30 4.79 8.64
N LEU A 97 1.71 4.57 7.40
CA LEU A 97 1.59 5.53 6.33
C LEU A 97 0.75 4.94 5.20
N HIS A 98 0.16 5.82 4.42
CA HIS A 98 -0.62 5.45 3.25
C HIS A 98 -0.18 6.23 2.03
N ASN A 99 -0.19 5.55 0.90
CA ASN A 99 -0.11 6.20 -0.39
C ASN A 99 -1.52 6.69 -0.74
N GLU A 100 -1.66 7.98 -0.98
CA GLU A 100 -2.94 8.61 -1.33
C GLU A 100 -2.86 9.23 -2.71
N ILE A 101 -3.93 9.09 -3.49
CA ILE A 101 -4.19 9.92 -4.65
C ILE A 101 -5.28 10.92 -4.25
N HIS A 102 -4.92 12.20 -4.28
CA HIS A 102 -5.84 13.30 -4.10
C HIS A 102 -6.28 13.84 -5.46
N PHE A 103 -7.57 14.16 -5.56
CA PHE A 103 -8.13 14.98 -6.62
C PHE A 103 -8.42 16.36 -6.03
N GLY A 104 -7.66 17.38 -6.43
CA GLY A 104 -7.81 18.75 -5.90
C GLY A 104 -7.18 19.81 -6.81
N PRO A 105 -7.48 21.11 -6.69
CA PRO A 105 -6.96 22.13 -7.60
C PRO A 105 -5.43 22.34 -7.40
N GLY A 106 -4.59 22.24 -8.45
CA GLY A 106 -3.22 22.80 -8.40
C GLY A 106 -1.99 22.01 -8.90
N SER A 107 -2.08 20.78 -9.40
CA SER A 107 -0.94 20.01 -9.95
C SER A 107 -0.92 20.00 -11.49
N ARG A 108 0.25 20.21 -12.09
CA ARG A 108 0.47 20.34 -13.55
C ARG A 108 0.95 19.07 -14.26
N PHE A 109 1.04 17.93 -13.56
CA PHE A 109 1.98 16.88 -13.99
C PHE A 109 1.39 15.74 -14.84
N VAL A 110 0.06 15.51 -14.88
CA VAL A 110 -0.50 14.32 -15.57
C VAL A 110 -1.51 14.66 -16.68
N GLY A 111 -1.79 15.94 -16.94
CA GLY A 111 -2.84 16.36 -17.88
C GLY A 111 -2.55 16.15 -19.36
N SER A 112 -1.27 16.01 -19.76
CA SER A 112 -0.88 16.05 -21.17
C SER A 112 -0.86 14.70 -21.87
N LEU A 113 -0.39 13.62 -21.21
CA LEU A 113 -0.13 12.35 -21.88
C LEU A 113 -1.30 11.34 -21.81
N ALA A 114 -2.01 11.28 -20.68
CA ALA A 114 -2.98 10.21 -20.44
C ALA A 114 -4.38 10.50 -21.05
N GLY A 115 -4.80 11.76 -21.11
CA GLY A 115 -6.09 12.14 -21.70
C GLY A 115 -6.07 12.16 -23.23
N THR A 116 -4.95 12.61 -23.81
CA THR A 116 -4.73 12.62 -25.27
C THR A 116 -4.51 11.20 -25.80
N GLY A 117 -3.84 10.33 -25.04
CA GLY A 117 -3.58 8.94 -25.41
C GLY A 117 -4.85 8.10 -25.57
N GLY A 118 -5.80 8.19 -24.62
CA GLY A 118 -7.06 7.42 -24.70
C GLY A 118 -7.91 7.81 -25.91
N VAL A 119 -8.03 9.12 -26.19
CA VAL A 119 -8.76 9.63 -27.36
C VAL A 119 -8.05 9.28 -28.66
N ALA A 120 -6.72 9.39 -28.72
CA ALA A 120 -5.94 9.01 -29.90
C ALA A 120 -6.04 7.52 -30.22
N VAL A 121 -6.00 6.65 -29.20
CA VAL A 121 -6.20 5.19 -29.38
C VAL A 121 -7.62 4.89 -29.84
N ALA A 122 -8.65 5.51 -29.24
CA ALA A 122 -10.03 5.34 -29.68
C ALA A 122 -10.21 5.78 -31.15
N MET A 123 -9.62 6.91 -31.54
CA MET A 123 -9.64 7.39 -32.92
C MET A 123 -8.88 6.47 -33.88
N ALA A 124 -7.72 5.94 -33.48
CA ALA A 124 -6.96 5.00 -34.30
C ALA A 124 -7.72 3.68 -34.51
N LEU A 125 -8.36 3.14 -33.47
CA LEU A 125 -9.20 1.95 -33.55
C LEU A 125 -10.47 2.19 -34.38
N LEU A 126 -11.07 3.37 -34.29
CA LEU A 126 -12.21 3.76 -35.12
C LEU A 126 -11.80 3.91 -36.60
N CYS A 127 -10.66 4.54 -36.88
CA CYS A 127 -10.12 4.63 -38.23
C CYS A 127 -9.83 3.23 -38.79
N LEU A 128 -9.22 2.35 -38.00
CA LEU A 128 -8.97 0.94 -38.39
C LEU A 128 -10.29 0.21 -38.69
N LYS A 129 -11.31 0.39 -37.85
CA LYS A 129 -12.65 -0.17 -38.07
C LYS A 129 -13.23 0.31 -39.41
N LEU A 130 -13.16 1.61 -39.69
CA LEU A 130 -13.72 2.21 -40.92
C LEU A 130 -12.94 1.84 -42.18
N SER A 131 -11.62 1.64 -42.09
CA SER A 131 -10.74 1.40 -43.24
C SER A 131 -10.46 -0.07 -43.54
N VAL A 132 -10.45 -0.96 -42.54
CA VAL A 132 -10.17 -2.40 -42.73
C VAL A 132 -11.44 -3.23 -42.85
N LEU A 133 -12.53 -2.83 -42.18
CA LEU A 133 -13.78 -3.61 -42.21
C LEU A 133 -14.78 -3.08 -43.26
N GLU A 134 -14.50 -1.98 -43.97
CA GLU A 134 -15.40 -1.30 -44.93
C GLU A 134 -16.83 -1.06 -44.38
N GLU A 135 -16.98 -1.05 -43.06
CA GLU A 135 -18.27 -0.95 -42.40
C GLU A 135 -18.61 0.52 -42.14
N ALA A 136 -19.46 1.09 -42.99
CA ALA A 136 -20.00 2.44 -42.79
C ALA A 136 -21.01 2.52 -41.63
N SER A 137 -21.41 1.40 -41.02
CA SER A 137 -22.41 1.36 -39.95
C SER A 137 -21.79 1.41 -38.56
N LEU A 138 -22.25 2.37 -37.74
CA LEU A 138 -21.92 2.48 -36.32
C LEU A 138 -22.49 1.34 -35.45
N PHE A 139 -23.42 0.55 -35.99
CA PHE A 139 -24.09 -0.52 -35.25
C PHE A 139 -23.40 -1.87 -35.45
N PRO A 140 -23.03 -2.55 -34.36
CA PRO A 140 -22.28 -3.80 -34.46
C PRO A 140 -23.13 -4.95 -35.01
N LYS A 141 -22.62 -5.65 -36.03
CA LYS A 141 -23.36 -6.73 -36.73
C LYS A 141 -22.99 -8.14 -36.27
N GLY A 142 -21.86 -8.31 -35.58
CA GLY A 142 -21.35 -9.60 -35.14
C GLY A 142 -20.58 -9.53 -33.81
N PRO A 143 -20.23 -10.68 -33.22
CA PRO A 143 -19.63 -10.74 -31.88
C PRO A 143 -18.26 -10.05 -31.81
N VAL A 144 -17.44 -10.16 -32.86
CA VAL A 144 -16.12 -9.48 -32.94
C VAL A 144 -16.28 -7.96 -33.03
N ASP A 145 -17.27 -7.51 -33.80
CA ASP A 145 -17.60 -6.10 -33.98
C ASP A 145 -18.18 -5.48 -32.69
N TRP A 146 -18.96 -6.25 -31.92
CA TRP A 146 -19.37 -5.88 -30.57
C TRP A 146 -18.19 -5.69 -29.62
N ILE A 147 -17.23 -6.61 -29.61
CA ILE A 147 -16.02 -6.51 -28.78
C ILE A 147 -15.22 -5.26 -29.17
N LEU A 148 -14.97 -5.06 -30.46
CA LEU A 148 -14.22 -3.90 -30.94
C LEU A 148 -14.93 -2.58 -30.61
N SER A 149 -16.24 -2.52 -30.79
CA SER A 149 -17.05 -1.34 -30.45
C SER A 149 -17.06 -1.05 -28.96
N LEU A 150 -17.09 -2.08 -28.10
CA LEU A 150 -16.96 -1.93 -26.65
C LEU A 150 -15.57 -1.44 -26.25
N VAL A 151 -14.51 -1.92 -26.90
CA VAL A 151 -13.13 -1.45 -26.65
C VAL A 151 -12.98 0.01 -27.08
N ILE A 152 -13.51 0.40 -28.25
CA ILE A 152 -13.51 1.80 -28.71
C ILE A 152 -14.27 2.68 -27.72
N LEU A 153 -15.49 2.27 -27.33
CA LEU A 153 -16.33 3.01 -26.39
C LEU A 153 -15.66 3.15 -25.02
N PHE A 154 -15.02 2.08 -24.51
CA PHE A 154 -14.26 2.12 -23.27
C PHE A 154 -13.13 3.15 -23.34
N HIS A 155 -12.31 3.16 -24.40
CA HIS A 155 -11.21 4.11 -24.54
C HIS A 155 -11.71 5.54 -24.73
N LEU A 156 -12.87 5.73 -25.37
CA LEU A 156 -13.49 7.04 -25.54
C LEU A 156 -14.06 7.55 -24.21
N ILE A 157 -14.79 6.73 -23.44
CA ILE A 157 -15.30 7.09 -22.11
C ILE A 157 -14.14 7.32 -21.14
N ALA A 158 -13.13 6.47 -21.13
CA ALA A 158 -11.96 6.62 -20.27
C ALA A 158 -11.14 7.86 -20.66
N GLY A 159 -10.91 8.09 -21.96
CA GLY A 159 -10.19 9.24 -22.47
C GLY A 159 -10.92 10.57 -22.21
N VAL A 160 -12.23 10.63 -22.48
CA VAL A 160 -13.07 11.81 -22.21
C VAL A 160 -13.24 12.03 -20.72
N GLY A 161 -13.45 10.98 -19.92
CA GLY A 161 -13.54 11.08 -18.46
C GLY A 161 -12.24 11.61 -17.86
N LEU A 162 -11.10 11.11 -18.31
CA LEU A 162 -9.80 11.60 -17.87
C LEU A 162 -9.54 13.04 -18.34
N TRP A 163 -9.86 13.36 -19.60
CA TRP A 163 -9.77 14.73 -20.13
C TRP A 163 -10.67 15.69 -19.36
N ALA A 164 -11.90 15.29 -19.04
CA ALA A 164 -12.82 16.08 -18.22
C ALA A 164 -12.28 16.29 -16.80
N THR A 165 -11.67 15.29 -16.16
CA THR A 165 -11.00 15.49 -14.86
C THR A 165 -9.83 16.48 -14.93
N VAL A 166 -9.11 16.48 -16.06
CA VAL A 166 -7.99 17.40 -16.32
C VAL A 166 -8.48 18.83 -16.60
N VAL A 167 -9.54 18.99 -17.40
CA VAL A 167 -10.11 20.30 -17.79
C VAL A 167 -10.93 20.92 -16.65
N LEU A 168 -11.61 20.11 -15.82
CA LEU A 168 -12.40 20.57 -14.67
C LEU A 168 -11.55 20.89 -13.41
N ASN A 169 -10.24 21.08 -13.57
CA ASN A 169 -9.33 21.60 -12.54
C ASN A 169 -9.28 20.75 -11.25
N GLN A 170 -9.39 19.42 -11.37
CA GLN A 170 -9.06 18.50 -10.28
C GLN A 170 -7.75 17.79 -10.62
N SER A 171 -6.66 18.38 -10.18
CA SER A 171 -5.33 17.82 -10.37
C SER A 171 -5.15 16.53 -9.57
N LEU A 172 -4.48 15.56 -10.19
CA LEU A 172 -4.06 14.32 -9.55
C LEU A 172 -2.78 14.61 -8.76
N GLN A 173 -2.85 14.51 -7.44
CA GLN A 173 -1.68 14.58 -6.56
C GLN A 173 -1.46 13.22 -5.92
N PHE A 174 -0.32 12.60 -6.25
CA PHE A 174 0.14 11.43 -5.53
C PHE A 174 0.89 11.89 -4.28
N VAL A 175 0.32 11.61 -3.11
CA VAL A 175 0.97 11.84 -1.81
C VAL A 175 1.44 10.49 -1.30
N GLN A 176 2.75 10.26 -1.41
CA GLN A 176 3.37 9.07 -0.85
C GLN A 176 3.56 9.24 0.66
N GLY A 177 3.24 8.21 1.43
CA GLY A 177 3.64 8.14 2.83
C GLY A 177 2.96 9.18 3.74
N LYS A 178 1.67 9.46 3.55
CA LYS A 178 0.93 10.27 4.53
C LYS A 178 0.74 9.46 5.82
N VAL A 179 1.31 9.96 6.92
CA VAL A 179 1.16 9.37 8.25
C VAL A 179 -0.32 9.38 8.65
N GLN A 180 -0.88 8.21 8.94
CA GLN A 180 -2.23 8.09 9.49
C GLN A 180 -2.21 7.92 11.01
N ARG A 181 -1.29 7.08 11.49
CA ARG A 181 -1.14 6.76 12.91
C ARG A 181 0.34 6.58 13.21
N SER A 182 0.76 6.95 14.40
CA SER A 182 2.15 6.80 14.83
C SER A 182 2.26 6.64 16.34
N VAL A 183 3.38 6.08 16.78
CA VAL A 183 3.78 6.00 18.18
C VAL A 183 5.25 6.42 18.28
N GLN A 184 5.57 7.28 19.25
CA GLN A 184 6.96 7.68 19.50
C GLN A 184 7.73 6.57 20.22
N LEU A 185 9.05 6.57 20.09
CA LEU A 185 9.90 5.52 20.69
C LEU A 185 9.84 5.51 22.22
N ASP A 186 9.59 6.64 22.88
CA ASP A 186 9.39 6.76 24.32
C ASP A 186 7.96 6.40 24.79
N ARG A 187 7.05 6.05 23.87
CA ARG A 187 5.63 5.77 24.16
C ARG A 187 5.28 4.28 24.17
N PHE A 188 6.28 3.40 24.19
CA PHE A 188 6.10 1.97 24.46
C PHE A 188 7.36 1.39 25.10
N ASN A 189 7.18 0.30 25.86
CA ASN A 189 8.28 -0.45 26.47
C ASN A 189 8.29 -1.93 26.08
N THR A 190 7.20 -2.43 25.50
CA THR A 190 7.06 -3.82 25.08
C THR A 190 6.36 -3.89 23.73
N ILE A 191 6.75 -4.87 22.90
CA ILE A 191 6.04 -5.22 21.67
C ILE A 191 5.67 -6.69 21.71
N GLU A 192 4.38 -6.99 21.62
CA GLU A 192 3.86 -8.36 21.52
C GLU A 192 3.51 -8.71 20.07
N THR A 193 3.73 -9.97 19.72
CA THR A 193 3.34 -10.51 18.41
C THR A 193 2.05 -11.30 18.59
N GLU A 194 0.96 -10.81 18.02
CA GLU A 194 -0.32 -11.51 18.01
C GLU A 194 -0.56 -12.12 16.64
N GLN A 195 -0.51 -13.45 16.55
CA GLN A 195 -0.76 -14.16 15.30
C GLN A 195 -2.22 -14.60 15.20
N GLN A 196 -2.95 -14.04 14.24
CA GLN A 196 -4.33 -14.44 13.95
C GLN A 196 -4.37 -15.70 13.08
N GLN A 197 -5.41 -16.50 13.25
CA GLN A 197 -5.59 -17.72 12.45
C GLN A 197 -5.58 -17.42 10.94
N GLY A 198 -4.71 -18.12 10.22
CA GLY A 198 -4.44 -17.93 8.80
C GLY A 198 -3.24 -17.03 8.48
N GLN A 199 -2.71 -16.26 9.45
CA GLN A 199 -1.46 -15.50 9.25
C GLN A 199 -0.23 -16.40 9.29
N GLU A 200 -0.29 -17.52 10.02
CA GLU A 200 0.78 -18.54 10.13
C GLU A 200 1.31 -18.98 8.76
N TRP A 201 0.41 -19.30 7.82
CA TRP A 201 0.79 -19.75 6.49
C TRP A 201 1.59 -18.70 5.71
N PHE A 202 1.35 -17.41 5.98
CA PHE A 202 2.05 -16.30 5.34
C PHE A 202 3.27 -15.81 6.13
N ASP A 203 3.64 -16.48 7.23
CA ASP A 203 4.70 -16.03 8.15
C ASP A 203 4.47 -14.56 8.57
N ALA A 204 3.25 -14.28 9.01
CA ALA A 204 2.80 -12.93 9.37
C ALA A 204 2.21 -12.88 10.78
N GLY A 205 2.17 -11.69 11.36
CA GLY A 205 1.57 -11.43 12.67
C GLY A 205 1.28 -9.95 12.87
N ASP A 206 0.36 -9.63 13.77
CA ASP A 206 0.14 -8.26 14.22
C ASP A 206 1.18 -7.91 15.29
N LEU A 207 1.68 -6.68 15.28
CA LEU A 207 2.56 -6.17 16.33
C LEU A 207 1.81 -5.16 17.20
N VAL A 208 1.80 -5.43 18.50
CA VAL A 208 1.06 -4.67 19.51
C VAL A 208 2.07 -3.96 20.40
N PHE A 209 2.07 -2.64 20.34
CA PHE A 209 2.98 -1.79 21.10
C PHE A 209 2.28 -1.44 22.42
N LEU A 210 2.91 -1.82 23.52
CA LEU A 210 2.38 -1.71 24.87
C LEU A 210 3.21 -0.70 25.67
N MET A 211 2.51 0.08 26.49
CA MET A 211 3.09 0.83 27.60
C MET A 211 2.44 0.34 28.88
N ASP A 212 3.24 -0.24 29.78
CA ASP A 212 2.78 -0.77 31.07
C ASP A 212 1.57 -1.73 30.92
N GLY A 213 1.66 -2.62 29.92
CA GLY A 213 0.62 -3.59 29.58
C GLY A 213 -0.61 -3.03 28.85
N LYS A 214 -0.66 -1.73 28.55
CA LYS A 214 -1.77 -1.10 27.80
C LYS A 214 -1.38 -0.85 26.34
N GLU A 215 -2.23 -1.32 25.42
CA GLU A 215 -2.07 -1.07 23.99
C GLU A 215 -2.08 0.42 23.66
N GLN A 216 -0.97 0.89 23.08
CA GLN A 216 -0.81 2.26 22.58
C GLN A 216 -0.96 2.31 21.06
N PHE A 217 -0.50 1.26 20.37
CA PHE A 217 -0.42 1.24 18.92
C PHE A 217 -0.39 -0.20 18.40
N ARG A 218 -0.89 -0.41 17.18
CA ARG A 218 -0.95 -1.75 16.56
C ARG A 218 -0.74 -1.69 15.06
N LEU A 219 0.17 -2.54 14.59
CA LEU A 219 0.45 -2.78 13.17
C LEU A 219 -0.11 -4.13 12.76
N LEU A 220 -0.89 -4.16 11.69
CA LEU A 220 -1.62 -5.34 11.25
C LEU A 220 -0.85 -6.14 10.20
N GLY A 221 -0.77 -7.45 10.38
CA GLY A 221 -0.25 -8.42 9.42
C GLY A 221 1.14 -8.10 8.92
N ILE A 222 2.09 -7.78 9.80
CA ILE A 222 3.50 -7.61 9.46
C ILE A 222 4.05 -8.95 8.96
N SER A 223 4.68 -8.97 7.78
CA SER A 223 5.45 -10.14 7.34
C SER A 223 6.72 -10.28 8.18
N ARG A 224 7.03 -11.49 8.66
CA ARG A 224 8.17 -11.77 9.55
C ARG A 224 8.21 -10.82 10.76
N PRO A 225 7.16 -10.86 11.61
CA PRO A 225 6.95 -9.88 12.67
C PRO A 225 8.13 -9.73 13.63
N GLU A 226 8.83 -10.82 13.96
CA GLU A 226 9.95 -10.81 14.91
C GLU A 226 11.15 -9.98 14.45
N ALA A 227 11.43 -9.95 13.13
CA ALA A 227 12.55 -9.16 12.60
C ALA A 227 12.28 -7.65 12.75
N PHE A 228 11.06 -7.22 12.42
CA PHE A 228 10.65 -5.83 12.57
C PHE A 228 10.58 -5.45 14.05
N LYS A 229 9.97 -6.29 14.90
CA LYS A 229 9.91 -6.13 16.35
C LYS A 229 11.29 -5.94 16.98
N SER A 230 12.24 -6.82 16.67
CA SER A 230 13.62 -6.71 17.18
C SER A 230 14.27 -5.37 16.81
N THR A 231 14.00 -4.88 15.60
CA THR A 231 14.53 -3.60 15.12
C THR A 231 13.87 -2.41 15.83
N CYS A 232 12.54 -2.45 16.03
CA CYS A 232 11.82 -1.45 16.82
C CYS A 232 12.32 -1.40 18.27
N MET A 233 12.51 -2.54 18.93
CA MET A 233 13.03 -2.59 20.30
C MET A 233 14.46 -2.05 20.40
N LYS A 234 15.33 -2.35 19.43
CA LYS A 234 16.68 -1.77 19.37
C LYS A 234 16.67 -0.26 19.19
N ALA A 235 15.82 0.25 18.30
CA ALA A 235 15.66 1.69 18.10
C ALA A 235 15.12 2.37 19.36
N GLN A 236 14.15 1.76 20.04
CA GLN A 236 13.59 2.26 21.29
C GLN A 236 14.64 2.36 22.39
N MET A 237 15.40 1.27 22.64
CA MET A 237 16.41 1.26 23.69
C MET A 237 17.49 2.31 23.45
N ALA A 238 17.92 2.46 22.19
CA ALA A 238 18.89 3.49 21.80
C ALA A 238 18.34 4.90 22.02
N TYR A 239 17.08 5.15 21.63
CA TYR A 239 16.44 6.45 21.76
C TYR A 239 16.26 6.86 23.23
N VAL A 240 15.65 5.98 24.04
CA VAL A 240 15.41 6.25 25.47
C VAL A 240 16.72 6.40 26.22
N GLY A 241 17.71 5.53 25.98
CA GLY A 241 19.00 5.62 26.66
C GLY A 241 19.76 6.93 26.39
N VAL A 242 19.70 7.45 25.16
CA VAL A 242 20.29 8.76 24.82
C VAL A 242 19.48 9.89 25.46
N HIS A 243 18.15 9.81 25.40
CA HIS A 243 17.28 10.83 25.99
C HIS A 243 17.49 10.97 27.50
N ASP A 244 17.55 9.85 28.21
CA ASP A 244 17.80 9.81 29.65
C ASP A 244 19.19 10.40 29.99
N ALA A 245 20.24 10.05 29.24
CA ALA A 245 21.59 10.56 29.47
C ALA A 245 21.68 12.09 29.29
N LEU A 246 20.97 12.63 28.29
CA LEU A 246 20.89 14.08 28.05
C LEU A 246 20.15 14.80 29.17
N GLN A 247 19.05 14.23 29.68
CA GLN A 247 18.31 14.80 30.80
C GLN A 247 19.16 14.87 32.07
N HIS A 248 19.90 13.80 32.38
CA HIS A 248 20.78 13.77 33.55
C HIS A 248 21.95 14.76 33.42
N SER A 249 22.52 14.90 32.22
CA SER A 249 23.66 15.81 31.97
C SER A 249 23.24 17.29 31.97
N GLY A 250 22.03 17.59 31.49
CA GLY A 250 21.45 18.93 31.52
C GLY A 250 21.00 19.39 32.91
N ALA A 251 20.67 18.46 33.81
CA ALA A 251 20.34 18.76 35.21
C ALA A 251 21.57 19.06 36.09
N THR A 252 22.78 18.70 35.62
CA THR A 252 24.05 18.94 36.32
C THR A 252 24.80 20.21 35.88
N ALA A 253 24.22 21.01 34.98
CA ALA A 253 24.77 22.28 34.49
C ALA A 253 23.99 23.48 35.07
#